data_AF-A0A1H9UFF6-F1
#
_entry.id   AF-A0A1H9UFF6-F1
#
_cell.length_a   1.000
_cell.length_b   1.000
_cell.length_c   1.000
_cell.angle_alpha   90.00
_cell.angle_beta   90.00
_cell.angle_gamma   90.00
#
_symmetry.space_group_name_H-M   'P 1'
#
loop_
_entity.id
_entity.type
_entity.pdbx_description
1 polymer ?
#
loop_
_entity_poly.entity_id
_entity_poly.type
_entity_poly.pdbx_seq_one_letter_code
_entity_poly.pdbx_strand_id
1 'polypeptide(L)' 'MKTPQQGAATSVFAATSPLLADIGGVYLKDNDVSPLDTPRPIDFGAEQDIPPDVVPHAVDPESAQRLWELSERLLQA' A
#
# COMPACT_ATOMS: atom_id res chain seq x y z
N MET A 1 21.73 1.59 -3.53
CA MET A 1 21.03 2.59 -2.70
C MET A 1 20.19 3.46 -3.62
N LYS A 2 18.90 3.71 -3.31
CA LYS A 2 18.08 4.65 -4.10
C LYS A 2 18.58 6.10 -3.86
N THR A 3 18.49 6.93 -4.88
CA THR A 3 18.66 8.40 -4.74
C THR A 3 17.44 9.04 -4.09
N PRO A 4 17.54 10.25 -3.53
CA PRO A 4 16.38 10.98 -3.04
C PRO A 4 15.26 11.14 -4.08
N GLN A 5 15.63 11.40 -5.35
CA GLN A 5 14.69 11.51 -6.47
C GLN A 5 13.96 10.20 -6.71
N GLN A 6 14.67 9.06 -6.69
CA GLN A 6 14.06 7.74 -6.82
C GLN A 6 13.18 7.38 -5.61
N GLY A 7 13.51 7.87 -4.41
CA GLY A 7 12.69 7.68 -3.22
C GLY A 7 11.37 8.46 -3.26
N ALA A 8 11.38 9.66 -3.85
CA ALA A 8 10.21 10.51 -3.95
C ALA A 8 9.32 10.22 -5.18
N ALA A 9 9.83 9.48 -6.17
CA ALA A 9 9.20 9.32 -7.47
C ALA A 9 7.73 8.89 -7.40
N THR A 10 7.42 7.81 -6.66
CA THR A 10 6.04 7.28 -6.57
C THR A 10 5.07 8.29 -5.97
N SER A 11 5.50 9.02 -4.92
CA SER A 11 4.66 10.05 -4.30
C SER A 11 4.42 11.24 -5.23
N VAL A 12 5.43 11.66 -6.00
CA VAL A 12 5.29 12.74 -6.99
C VAL A 12 4.37 12.29 -8.12
N PHE A 13 4.51 11.06 -8.62
CA PHE A 13 3.60 10.48 -9.61
C PHE A 13 2.16 10.45 -9.10
N ALA A 14 1.94 9.95 -7.87
CA ALA A 14 0.63 9.89 -7.24
C ALA A 14 -0.06 11.25 -7.17
N ALA A 15 0.70 12.30 -6.82
CA ALA A 15 0.17 13.63 -6.58
C ALA A 15 -0.06 14.44 -7.87
N THR A 16 0.63 14.14 -8.96
CA THR A 16 0.73 15.06 -10.11
C THR A 16 0.45 14.43 -11.47
N SER A 17 0.45 13.10 -11.58
CA SER A 17 0.29 12.42 -12.86
C SER A 17 -1.16 12.50 -13.35
N PRO A 18 -1.42 13.00 -14.58
CA PRO A 18 -2.76 13.00 -15.15
C PRO A 18 -3.29 11.57 -15.40
N LEU A 19 -2.42 10.55 -15.39
CA LEU A 19 -2.83 9.15 -15.52
C LEU A 19 -3.69 8.66 -14.35
N LEU A 20 -3.68 9.36 -13.21
CA LEU A 20 -4.46 9.02 -12.02
C LEU A 20 -5.65 9.97 -11.78
N ALA A 21 -5.94 10.89 -12.70
CA ALA A 21 -6.94 11.94 -12.49
C ALA A 21 -8.32 11.40 -12.05
N ASP A 22 -8.71 10.25 -12.60
CA ASP A 22 -10.01 9.60 -12.32
C ASP A 22 -9.84 8.25 -11.57
N ILE A 23 -8.66 7.98 -11.00
CA ILE A 23 -8.33 6.71 -10.34
C ILE A 23 -7.96 6.98 -8.87
N GLY A 24 -8.86 6.64 -7.96
CA GLY A 24 -8.65 6.75 -6.50
C GLY A 24 -8.53 5.39 -5.81
N GLY A 25 -7.99 5.37 -4.60
CA GLY A 25 -7.97 4.18 -3.73
C GLY A 25 -7.00 3.06 -4.16
N VAL A 26 -6.04 3.35 -5.04
CA VAL A 26 -5.05 2.38 -5.53
C VAL A 26 -3.74 2.43 -4.73
N TYR A 27 -3.10 1.27 -4.58
CA TYR A 27 -1.74 1.18 -4.06
C TYR A 27 -0.73 1.27 -5.22
N LEU A 28 0.24 2.18 -5.10
CA LEU A 28 1.24 2.41 -6.13
C LEU A 28 2.58 1.81 -5.75
N LYS A 29 3.22 1.16 -6.72
CA LYS A 29 4.59 0.68 -6.64
C LYS A 29 5.34 1.11 -7.89
N ASP A 30 6.53 1.68 -7.71
CA ASP A 30 7.43 2.09 -8.80
C ASP A 30 6.74 2.90 -9.92
N ASN A 31 5.94 3.90 -9.52
CA ASN A 31 5.14 4.78 -10.40
C ASN A 31 4.03 4.08 -11.20
N ASP A 32 3.54 2.93 -10.74
CA ASP A 32 2.41 2.22 -11.38
C ASP A 32 1.46 1.62 -10.34
N VAL A 33 0.25 1.24 -10.76
CA VAL A 33 -0.71 0.51 -9.93
C VAL A 33 -0.17 -0.90 -9.69
N SER A 34 0.03 -1.24 -8.42
CA SER A 34 0.58 -2.53 -8.04
C SER A 34 -0.43 -3.66 -8.26
N PRO A 35 -0.01 -4.83 -8.77
CA PRO A 35 -0.87 -6.01 -8.77
C PRO A 35 -1.11 -6.50 -7.34
N LEU A 36 -2.21 -7.23 -7.16
CA LEU A 36 -2.48 -7.96 -5.92
C LEU A 36 -1.53 -9.16 -5.81
N ASP A 37 -0.85 -9.29 -4.69
CA ASP A 37 -0.04 -10.47 -4.40
C ASP A 37 -0.94 -11.71 -4.28
N THR A 38 -0.34 -12.86 -4.57
CA THR A 38 -0.96 -14.15 -4.33
C THR A 38 -0.84 -14.52 -2.85
N PRO A 39 -1.94 -14.91 -2.17
CA PRO A 39 -1.89 -15.30 -0.78
C PRO A 39 -0.88 -16.43 -0.55
N ARG A 40 0.09 -16.20 0.32
CA ARG A 40 1.10 -17.18 0.71
C ARG A 40 1.29 -17.18 2.24
N PRO A 41 1.56 -18.33 2.86
CA PRO A 41 1.92 -18.39 4.26
C PRO A 41 3.18 -17.56 4.52
N ILE A 42 3.08 -16.56 5.40
CA ILE A 42 4.22 -15.79 5.88
C ILE A 42 4.84 -16.58 7.02
N ASP A 43 6.11 -16.94 6.87
CA ASP A 43 6.93 -17.53 7.94
C ASP A 43 7.86 -16.45 8.47
N PHE A 44 7.51 -15.92 9.64
CA PHE A 44 8.25 -14.84 10.30
C PHE A 44 9.68 -15.24 10.75
N GLY A 45 10.08 -16.52 10.57
CA GLY A 45 11.42 -17.03 10.88
C GLY A 45 12.28 -17.36 9.66
N ALA A 46 11.76 -17.25 8.44
CA ALA A 46 12.50 -17.56 7.21
C ALA A 46 12.83 -16.30 6.41
N GLU A 47 13.99 -16.28 5.75
CA GLU A 47 14.23 -15.31 4.67
C GLU A 47 13.26 -15.64 3.53
N GLN A 48 12.19 -14.84 3.43
CA GLN A 48 11.22 -14.91 2.35
C GLN A 48 11.46 -13.75 1.39
N ASP A 49 11.52 -14.04 0.09
CA ASP A 49 11.46 -13.02 -0.94
C ASP A 49 9.99 -12.56 -1.05
N ILE A 50 9.65 -11.53 -0.26
CA ILE A 50 8.31 -10.95 -0.20
C ILE A 50 8.23 -9.89 -1.31
N PRO A 51 7.39 -10.08 -2.34
CA PRO A 51 7.19 -9.06 -3.34
C PRO A 51 6.62 -7.80 -2.70
N PRO A 52 7.03 -6.62 -3.16
CA PRO A 52 6.45 -5.33 -2.74
C PRO A 52 5.03 -5.09 -3.30
N ASP A 53 4.29 -6.15 -3.63
CA ASP A 53 2.94 -6.10 -4.17
C ASP A 53 1.91 -5.86 -3.07
N VAL A 54 0.68 -5.45 -3.43
CA VAL A 54 -0.34 -5.22 -2.42
C VAL A 54 -0.84 -6.57 -1.88
N VAL A 55 -0.76 -6.76 -0.57
CA VAL A 55 -1.22 -7.99 0.07
C VAL A 55 -2.75 -8.09 0.09
N PRO A 56 -3.37 -9.27 -0.10
CA PRO A 56 -4.81 -9.43 -0.20
C PRO A 56 -5.62 -8.86 0.97
N HIS A 57 -5.12 -8.95 2.19
CA HIS A 57 -5.83 -8.43 3.36
C HIS A 57 -5.83 -6.90 3.44
N ALA A 58 -4.94 -6.21 2.72
CA ALA A 58 -4.87 -4.75 2.72
C ALA A 58 -6.04 -4.10 1.97
N VAL A 59 -6.75 -4.85 1.13
CA VAL A 59 -7.92 -4.37 0.38
C VAL A 59 -9.26 -4.83 0.97
N ASP A 60 -9.25 -5.44 2.17
CA ASP A 60 -10.48 -5.86 2.86
C ASP A 60 -11.21 -4.64 3.48
N PRO A 61 -12.40 -4.27 2.98
CA PRO A 61 -13.14 -3.11 3.49
C PRO A 61 -13.61 -3.30 4.93
N GLU A 62 -13.90 -4.52 5.37
CA GLU A 62 -14.34 -4.76 6.75
C GLU A 62 -13.18 -4.53 7.73
N SER A 63 -11.99 -5.03 7.39
CA SER A 63 -10.77 -4.76 8.18
C SER A 63 -10.46 -3.26 8.24
N ALA A 64 -10.58 -2.54 7.12
CA ALA A 64 -10.35 -1.11 7.08
C ALA A 64 -11.33 -0.34 8.00
N GLN A 65 -12.62 -0.68 7.95
CA GLN A 65 -13.65 -0.06 8.80
C GLN A 65 -13.39 -0.31 10.29
N ARG A 66 -13.10 -1.56 10.67
CA ARG A 66 -12.79 -1.90 12.07
C ARG A 66 -11.57 -1.15 12.59
N LEU A 67 -10.54 -1.00 11.76
CA LEU A 67 -9.33 -0.27 12.12
C LEU A 67 -9.64 1.22 12.31
N TRP A 68 -10.42 1.83 11.42
CA TRP A 68 -10.84 3.23 11.51
C TRP A 68 -11.56 3.53 12.83
N GLU A 69 -12.60 2.74 13.16
CA GLU A 69 -13.38 2.91 14.40
C GLU A 69 -12.52 2.78 15.66
N LEU A 70 -11.57 1.83 15.65
CA LEU A 70 -10.62 1.68 16.74
C LEU A 70 -9.71 2.91 16.86
N SER A 71 -9.15 3.39 15.74
CA SER A 71 -8.28 4.56 15.72
C SER A 71 -8.98 5.82 16.23
N GLU A 72 -10.23 6.06 15.83
CA GLU A 72 -11.02 7.19 16.35
C GLU A 72 -11.19 7.12 17.86
N ARG A 73 -11.50 5.93 18.41
CA ARG A 73 -11.63 5.73 19.86
C ARG A 73 -10.32 5.97 20.60
N LEU A 74 -9.18 5.59 20.02
CA LEU A 74 -7.86 5.79 20.64
C LEU A 74 -7.44 7.26 20.65
N LEU A 75 -7.87 8.06 19.68
CA LEU A 75 -7.57 9.51 19.62
C LEU A 75 -8.45 10.36 20.55
N GLN A 76 -9.56 9.81 21.04
CA GLN A 76 -10.47 10.46 21.99
C GLN A 76 -10.14 10.17 23.46
N ALA A 77 -9.21 9.26 23.72
CA ALA A 77 -8.75 8.86 25.06
C ALA A 77 -7.59 9.74 25.53
#